data_AF-A0A954WKN1-F1
#
_entry.id   AF-A0A954WKN1-F1
#
_cell.length_a   1.000
_cell.length_b   1.000
_cell.length_c   1.000
_cell.angle_alpha   90.00
_cell.angle_beta   90.00
_cell.angle_gamma   90.00
#
_symmetry.space_group_name_H-M   'P 1'
#
loop_
_entity.id
_entity.type
_entity.pdbx_description
1 polymer ?
#
loop_
_entity_poly.entity_id
_entity_poly.type
_entity_poly.pdbx_seq_one_letter_code
_entity_poly.pdbx_strand_id
1 'polypeptide(L)' 'LPLAVLAYVMLVETVGFVLMVAGLLAGLMVWFRVRPWVALLIGLAAAVIVYQVFANVLRVPLPGGWLGW' A
#
# COMPACT_ATOMS: atom_id res chain seq x y z
N LEU A 1 10.49 10.23 8.36
CA LEU A 1 9.08 10.02 8.76
C LEU A 1 8.15 11.13 8.24
N PRO A 2 8.29 12.42 8.60
CA PRO A 2 7.36 13.46 8.14
C PRO A 2 7.33 13.63 6.62
N LEU A 3 8.49 13.54 5.96
CA LEU A 3 8.58 13.59 4.50
C LEU A 3 7.83 12.44 3.79
N ALA A 4 7.87 11.24 4.38
CA ALA A 4 7.19 10.08 3.82
C ALA A 4 5.66 10.20 3.97
N VAL A 5 5.19 10.80 5.07
CA VAL A 5 3.77 11.11 5.27
C VAL A 5 3.30 12.15 4.26
N LEU A 6 4.08 13.22 4.04
CA LEU A 6 3.77 14.23 3.03
C LEU A 6 3.72 13.63 1.62
N ALA A 7 4.74 12.85 1.24
CA ALA A 7 4.76 12.14 -0.03
C ALA A 7 3.55 11.20 -0.17
N TYR A 8 3.18 10.49 0.89
CA TYR A 8 1.99 9.65 0.89
C TYR A 8 0.73 10.46 0.61
N VAL A 9 0.47 11.53 1.37
CA VAL A 9 -0.73 12.36 1.21
C VAL A 9 -0.83 12.95 -0.20
N MET A 10 0.29 13.38 -0.79
CA MET A 10 0.28 13.99 -2.12
C MET A 10 0.15 12.97 -3.26
N LEU A 11 0.67 11.75 -3.10
CA LEU A 11 0.69 10.76 -4.18
C LEU A 11 -0.44 9.73 -4.08
N VAL A 12 -1.06 9.54 -2.91
CA VAL A 12 -2.03 8.45 -2.72
C VAL A 12 -3.27 8.60 -3.60
N GLU A 13 -3.71 9.83 -3.90
CA GLU A 13 -4.85 10.06 -4.80
C GLU A 13 -4.55 9.62 -6.24
N THR A 14 -3.30 9.79 -6.68
CA THR A 14 -2.86 9.43 -8.04
C THR A 14 -2.44 7.97 -8.13
N VAL A 15 -1.61 7.50 -7.21
CA VAL A 15 -0.98 6.17 -7.23
C VAL A 15 -1.90 5.10 -6.64
N GLY A 16 -2.75 5.47 -5.68
CA GLY A 16 -3.69 4.57 -5.03
C GLY A 16 -3.12 3.91 -3.78
N PHE A 17 -4.01 3.56 -2.86
CA PHE A 17 -3.69 2.95 -1.57
C PHE A 17 -2.90 1.66 -1.73
N VAL A 18 -3.32 0.77 -2.62
CA VAL A 18 -2.73 -0.57 -2.78
C VAL A 18 -1.25 -0.48 -3.13
N LEU A 19 -0.89 0.33 -4.14
CA LEU A 19 0.51 0.47 -4.58
C LEU A 19 1.37 1.17 -3.53
N MET A 20 0.85 2.23 -2.91
CA MET A 20 1.58 2.97 -1.89
C MET A 20 1.88 2.11 -0.67
N VAL A 21 0.89 1.37 -0.17
CA VAL A 21 1.04 0.50 0.99
C VAL A 21 1.89 -0.73 0.67
N ALA A 22 1.70 -1.35 -0.50
CA ALA A 22 2.54 -2.46 -0.93
C ALA A 22 4.01 -2.05 -1.02
N GLY A 23 4.31 -0.89 -1.61
CA GLY A 23 5.66 -0.34 -1.70
C GLY A 23 6.26 -0.02 -0.33
N LEU A 24 5.47 0.59 0.57
CA LEU A 24 5.90 0.88 1.94
C LEU A 24 6.23 -0.40 2.72
N LEU A 25 5.33 -1.39 2.70
CA LEU A 25 5.52 -2.67 3.38
C LEU A 25 6.69 -3.45 2.80
N ALA A 26 6.83 -3.51 1.48
CA ALA A 26 7.95 -4.14 0.81
C ALA A 26 9.27 -3.45 1.17
N GLY A 27 9.32 -2.12 1.16
CA GLY A 27 10.49 -1.34 1.56
C GLY A 27 10.90 -1.58 3.01
N LEU A 28 9.93 -1.64 3.93
CA LEU A 28 10.17 -1.97 5.34
C LEU A 28 10.69 -3.41 5.49
N MET A 29 10.06 -4.38 4.85
CA MET A 29 10.50 -5.79 4.90
C MET A 29 11.91 -5.97 4.33
N VAL A 30 12.23 -5.30 3.22
CA VAL A 30 13.58 -5.31 2.64
C VAL A 30 14.58 -4.65 3.60
N TRP A 31 14.20 -3.58 4.31
CA TRP A 31 15.03 -2.99 5.36
C TRP A 31 15.33 -4.02 6.46
N PHE A 32 14.33 -4.80 6.88
CA PHE A 32 14.51 -5.92 7.82
C PHE A 32 15.21 -7.15 7.20
N ARG A 33 15.82 -7.02 6.02
CA ARG A 33 16.53 -8.08 5.28
C ARG A 33 15.66 -9.29 4.93
N VAL A 34 14.35 -9.10 4.80
CA VAL A 34 13.48 -10.09 4.15
C VAL A 34 13.86 -10.18 2.67
N ARG A 35 13.77 -11.39 2.11
CA ARG A 35 14.01 -11.62 0.67
C ARG A 35 13.12 -10.68 -0.16
N PRO A 36 13.66 -9.86 -1.08
CA PRO A 36 12.88 -8.85 -1.80
C PRO A 36 11.64 -9.39 -2.52
N TRP A 37 11.74 -10.59 -3.10
CA TRP A 37 10.61 -11.26 -3.76
C TRP A 37 9.49 -11.61 -2.79
N VAL A 38 9.83 -12.10 -1.60
CA VAL A 38 8.85 -12.42 -0.55
C VAL A 38 8.22 -11.14 -0.02
N ALA A 39 9.04 -10.10 0.20
CA ALA A 39 8.58 -8.79 0.64
C ALA A 39 7.57 -8.18 -0.34
N LEU A 40 7.84 -8.22 -1.65
CA LEU A 40 6.95 -7.70 -2.67
C LEU A 40 5.63 -8.49 -2.72
N LEU A 41 5.69 -9.83 -2.74
CA LEU A 41 4.51 -10.68 -2.80
C LEU A 41 3.62 -10.51 -1.56
N ILE A 42 4.21 -10.58 -0.36
CA ILE A 42 3.47 -10.43 0.89
C ILE A 42 2.93 -9.00 1.04
N GLY A 43 3.73 -7.98 0.69
CA GLY A 43 3.32 -6.59 0.78
C GLY A 43 2.12 -6.28 -0.13
N LEU A 44 2.17 -6.77 -1.37
CA LEU A 44 1.06 -6.64 -2.32
C LEU A 44 -0.18 -7.40 -1.84
N ALA A 45 -0.04 -8.66 -1.45
CA ALA A 45 -1.15 -9.48 -0.98
C ALA A 45 -1.83 -8.85 0.26
N ALA A 46 -1.04 -8.41 1.24
CA ALA A 46 -1.55 -7.74 2.42
C ALA A 46 -2.27 -6.43 2.07
N ALA A 47 -1.70 -5.60 1.18
CA ALA A 47 -2.32 -4.35 0.76
C ALA A 47 -3.67 -4.58 0.06
N VAL A 48 -3.78 -5.57 -0.82
CA VAL A 48 -5.04 -5.94 -1.49
C VAL A 48 -6.06 -6.46 -0.49
N ILE A 49 -5.68 -7.36 0.43
CA ILE A 49 -6.60 -7.89 1.45
C ILE A 49 -7.15 -6.75 2.31
N VAL A 50 -6.27 -5.86 2.80
CA VAL A 50 -6.67 -4.71 3.61
C VAL A 50 -7.59 -3.79 2.83
N TYR A 51 -7.24 -3.47 1.58
CA TYR A 51 -8.09 -2.66 0.71
C TYR A 51 -9.49 -3.29 0.59
N GLN A 52 -9.59 -4.58 0.30
CA GLN A 52 -10.87 -5.24 0.10
C GLN A 52 -11.72 -5.30 1.38
N VAL A 53 -11.10 -5.52 2.54
CA VAL A 53 -11.81 -5.47 3.83
C VAL A 53 -12.35 -4.07 4.08
N PHE A 54 -11.53 -3.04 3.88
CA PHE A 54 -11.96 -1.67 4.16
C PHE A 54 -12.99 -1.17 3.16
N ALA A 55 -12.76 -1.37 1.86
CA ALA A 55 -13.64 -0.91 0.80
C ALA A 55 -14.98 -1.68 0.77
N ASN A 56 -14.96 -3.02 0.91
CA ASN A 56 -16.17 -3.82 0.71
C ASN A 56 -16.86 -4.22 2.01
N VAL A 57 -16.10 -4.58 3.05
CA VAL A 57 -16.69 -5.04 4.32
C VAL A 57 -17.04 -3.84 5.19
N LEU A 58 -16.10 -2.91 5.36
CA LEU A 58 -16.28 -1.73 6.22
C LEU A 58 -16.90 -0.53 5.48
N ARG A 59 -16.97 -0.59 4.14
CA ARG A 59 -17.49 0.49 3.27
C ARG A 59 -16.78 1.83 3.46
N VAL A 60 -15.49 1.79 3.80
CA VAL A 60 -14.63 2.97 3.91
C VAL A 60 -14.02 3.22 2.53
N PRO A 61 -14.28 4.38 1.90
CA PRO A 61 -13.71 4.70 0.60
C PRO A 61 -12.20 4.90 0.75
N LEU A 62 -11.43 4.11 0.01
CA LEU A 62 -9.97 4.22 -0.09
C LEU A 62 -9.60 4.81 -1.46
N PRO A 63 -8.49 5.55 -1.58
CA PRO A 63 -8.04 6.08 -2.87
C PRO A 63 -7.62 4.94 -3.81
N GLY A 64 -8.33 4.78 -4.93
CA GLY A 64 -8.00 3.74 -5.91
C GLY A 64 -6.84 4.08 -6.85
N GLY A 65 -6.60 5.38 -7.09
CA GLY A 65 -5.53 5.88 -7.96
C GLY A 65 -5.49 5.18 -9.32
N TRP A 66 -4.29 4.83 -9.77
CA TRP A 66 -4.04 4.20 -11.08
C TRP A 66 -4.74 2.87 -11.31
N LEU A 67 -5.00 2.08 -10.26
CA LEU A 67 -5.68 0.80 -10.46
C LEU A 67 -7.21 0.95 -10.50
N GLY A 68 -7.76 2.09 -10.09
CA GLY A 68 -9.20 2.37 -10.13
C GLY A 68 -10.06 1.57 -9.13
N TRP A 69 -9.43 0.67 -8.37
CA TRP A 69 -10.00 0.03 -7.19
C TRP A 69 -9.32 0.60 -5.94
#